data_AF-A0A7V8LJF8-F1
#
_entry.id   AF-A0A7V8LJF8-F1
#
_cell.length_a   1.000
_cell.length_b   1.000
_cell.length_c   1.000
_cell.angle_alpha   90.00
_cell.angle_beta   90.00
_cell.angle_gamma   90.00
#
_symmetry.space_group_name_H-M   'P 1'
#
loop_
_entity.id
_entity.type
_entity.pdbx_description
1 polymer ?
#
loop_
_entity_poly.entity_id
_entity_poly.type
_entity_poly.pdbx_seq_one_letter_code
_entity_poly.pdbx_strand_id
1 'polypeptide(L)'
;MTEIDQLVAIIEDSGDEIRHGEIDGFVHVATIRHEDRRWSYTSEEIVRAPSGRLYAFLNENGLTERQDDGYGPEFHDYTVYEVEAVTEFVERTRYVKVEQPTDAEAEA
;
A
#
# COMPACT_ATOMS: atom_id res chain seq x y z
N MET A 1 -8.57 26.26 -4.84
CA MET A 1 -7.68 25.12 -4.61
C MET A 1 -8.54 23.87 -4.71
N THR A 2 -8.16 22.93 -5.54
CA THR A 2 -8.89 21.66 -5.69
C THR A 2 -8.53 20.71 -4.54
N GLU A 3 -9.29 19.62 -4.37
CA GLU A 3 -8.98 18.61 -3.33
C GLU A 3 -7.65 17.91 -3.62
N ILE A 4 -7.30 17.71 -4.90
CA ILE A 4 -5.99 17.16 -5.29
C ILE A 4 -4.85 18.14 -4.94
N ASP A 5 -5.03 19.46 -5.16
CA ASP A 5 -4.04 20.46 -4.76
C ASP A 5 -3.89 20.53 -3.23
N GLN A 6 -5.00 20.37 -2.49
CA GLN A 6 -4.98 20.33 -1.02
C GLN A 6 -4.18 19.13 -0.52
N LEU A 7 -4.43 17.94 -1.09
CA LEU A 7 -3.75 16.72 -0.71
C LEU A 7 -2.25 16.79 -1.03
N VAL A 8 -1.87 17.31 -2.21
CA VAL A 8 -0.45 17.56 -2.55
C VAL A 8 0.20 18.44 -1.49
N ALA A 9 -0.43 19.57 -1.13
CA ALA A 9 0.13 20.48 -0.13
C ALA A 9 0.27 19.83 1.26
N ILE A 10 -0.70 19.01 1.69
CA ILE A 10 -0.64 18.26 2.95
C ILE A 10 0.53 17.27 2.95
N ILE A 11 0.70 16.55 1.84
CA ILE A 11 1.75 15.55 1.69
C ILE A 11 3.13 16.22 1.70
N GLU A 12 3.29 17.32 0.96
CA GLU A 12 4.54 18.09 0.92
C GLU A 12 4.90 18.69 2.30
N ASP A 13 3.92 19.10 3.10
CA ASP A 13 4.13 19.64 4.45
C ASP A 13 4.40 18.53 5.50
N SER A 14 3.79 17.36 5.32
CA SER A 14 3.92 16.22 6.25
C SER A 14 5.24 15.46 6.10
N GLY A 15 5.88 15.54 4.93
CA GLY A 15 7.06 14.74 4.60
C GLY A 15 6.79 13.24 4.80
N ASP A 16 7.64 12.58 5.60
CA ASP A 16 7.58 11.14 5.89
C ASP A 16 6.49 10.74 6.91
N GLU A 17 5.83 11.69 7.55
CA GLU A 17 5.02 11.41 8.74
C GLU A 17 3.55 11.07 8.47
N ILE A 18 3.19 10.77 7.22
CA ILE A 18 1.81 10.44 6.84
C ILE A 18 1.37 9.13 7.51
N ARG A 19 0.67 9.24 8.64
CA ARG A 19 0.15 8.10 9.38
C ARG A 19 -1.21 7.66 8.85
N HIS A 20 -1.45 6.36 8.85
CA HIS A 20 -2.77 5.82 8.53
C HIS A 20 -3.84 6.39 9.47
N GLY A 21 -4.92 6.92 8.90
CA GLY A 21 -5.99 7.55 9.66
C GLY A 21 -6.72 8.64 8.87
N GLU A 22 -7.24 9.63 9.59
CA GLU A 22 -7.77 10.86 9.01
C GLU A 22 -6.67 11.94 9.01
N ILE A 23 -6.50 12.59 7.86
CA ILE A 23 -5.51 13.64 7.62
C ILE A 23 -6.26 14.82 6.98
N ASP A 24 -6.47 15.90 7.74
CA ASP A 24 -7.11 17.12 7.28
C ASP A 24 -8.41 16.91 6.48
N GLY A 25 -9.25 15.97 6.94
CA GLY A 25 -10.53 15.61 6.32
C GLY A 25 -10.43 14.59 5.18
N PHE A 26 -9.23 14.19 4.78
CA PHE A 26 -9.00 13.00 3.96
C PHE A 26 -8.94 11.77 4.86
N VAL A 27 -9.66 10.72 4.48
CA VAL A 27 -9.71 9.47 5.24
C VAL A 27 -8.95 8.40 4.49
N HIS A 28 -7.93 7.81 5.10
CA HIS A 28 -7.24 6.65 4.55
C HIS A 28 -8.21 5.48 4.34
N VAL A 29 -8.16 4.89 3.14
CA VAL A 29 -9.06 3.82 2.69
C VAL A 29 -8.33 2.51 2.53
N ALA A 30 -7.15 2.54 1.92
CA ALA A 30 -6.38 1.33 1.62
C ALA A 30 -4.91 1.65 1.40
N THR A 31 -4.08 0.64 1.63
CA THR A 31 -2.66 0.61 1.27
C THR A 31 -2.44 -0.58 0.36
N ILE A 32 -1.87 -0.36 -0.82
CA ILE A 32 -1.48 -1.41 -1.76
C ILE A 32 0.04 -1.49 -1.76
N ARG A 33 0.59 -2.58 -1.23
CA ARG A 33 2.04 -2.82 -1.27
C ARG A 33 2.44 -3.26 -2.68
N HIS A 34 3.43 -2.59 -3.25
CA HIS A 34 4.03 -2.89 -4.54
C HIS A 34 5.37 -3.59 -4.36
N GLU A 35 6.30 -3.36 -5.29
CA GLU A 35 7.58 -4.08 -5.41
C GLU A 35 8.37 -4.03 -4.10
N ASP A 36 8.67 -5.22 -3.58
CA ASP A 36 9.64 -5.40 -2.50
C ASP A 36 11.05 -5.42 -3.09
N ARG A 37 11.80 -4.34 -2.87
CA ARG A 37 13.24 -4.30 -3.13
C ARG A 37 13.99 -4.77 -1.89
N ARG A 38 15.29 -5.05 -2.06
CA ARG A 38 16.14 -5.56 -0.96
C ARG A 38 16.16 -4.64 0.27
N TRP A 39 15.94 -3.34 0.08
CA TRP A 39 16.10 -2.31 1.12
C TRP A 39 14.96 -1.27 1.16
N SER A 40 13.95 -1.42 0.31
CA SER A 40 12.76 -0.56 0.32
C SER A 40 11.57 -1.32 -0.27
N TYR A 41 10.37 -0.82 -0.03
CA TYR A 41 9.19 -1.21 -0.79
C TYR A 41 8.38 0.04 -1.10
N THR A 42 7.67 0.02 -2.21
CA THR A 42 6.70 1.09 -2.50
C THR A 42 5.31 0.67 -2.04
N SER A 43 4.54 1.61 -1.53
CA SER A 43 3.11 1.46 -1.28
C SER A 43 2.33 2.54 -2.02
N GLU A 44 1.17 2.18 -2.54
CA GLU A 44 0.17 3.13 -3.01
C GLU A 44 -0.84 3.34 -1.88
N GLU A 45 -0.94 4.58 -1.41
CA GLU A 45 -1.86 4.97 -0.35
C GLU A 45 -3.10 5.59 -0.99
N ILE A 46 -4.27 5.09 -0.62
CA ILE A 46 -5.56 5.55 -1.16
C ILE A 46 -6.31 6.27 -0.06
N VAL A 47 -6.72 7.50 -0.34
CA VAL A 47 -7.49 8.34 0.57
C VAL A 47 -8.81 8.78 -0.05
N ARG A 48 -9.81 9.02 0.79
CA ARG A 48 -11.11 9.58 0.41
C ARG A 48 -11.21 11.01 0.89
N ALA A 49 -11.44 11.93 -0.03
CA ALA A 49 -11.64 13.34 0.26
C ALA A 49 -13.03 13.62 0.88
N PRO A 50 -13.26 14.81 1.45
CA PRO A 50 -14.56 15.22 1.97
C PRO A 50 -15.70 15.15 0.94
N SER A 51 -15.41 15.36 -0.35
CA SER A 51 -16.40 15.19 -1.43
C SER A 51 -16.81 13.73 -1.67
N GLY A 52 -16.07 12.77 -1.13
CA GLY A 52 -16.23 11.34 -1.40
C GLY A 52 -15.39 10.81 -2.56
N ARG A 53 -14.67 11.67 -3.29
CA ARG A 53 -13.71 11.24 -4.32
C ARG A 53 -12.51 10.52 -3.71
N LEU A 54 -11.90 9.62 -4.50
CA LEU A 54 -10.73 8.87 -4.08
C LEU A 54 -9.49 9.41 -4.80
N TYR A 55 -8.41 9.51 -4.06
CA TYR A 55 -7.10 9.91 -4.55
C TYR A 55 -6.06 8.90 -4.09
N ALA A 56 -5.03 8.71 -4.90
CA ALA A 56 -3.91 7.84 -4.59
C ALA A 56 -2.59 8.60 -4.76
N PHE A 57 -1.58 8.17 -4.00
CA PHE A 57 -0.21 8.63 -4.14
C PHE A 57 0.75 7.49 -3.77
N LEU A 58 1.97 7.55 -4.29
CA LEU A 58 3.00 6.57 -4.01
C LEU A 58 3.87 7.01 -2.84
N ASN A 59 4.19 6.06 -1.98
CA ASN A 59 5.11 6.24 -0.86
C ASN A 59 6.22 5.18 -0.94
N GLU A 60 7.48 5.61 -0.89
CA GLU A 60 8.61 4.70 -0.76
C GLU A 60 8.94 4.53 0.72
N ASN A 61 8.88 3.29 1.20
CA ASN A 61 9.19 2.95 2.58
C ASN A 61 10.55 2.25 2.59
N GLY A 62 11.53 2.78 3.31
CA GLY A 62 12.80 2.12 3.50
C GLY A 62 12.69 0.97 4.50
N LEU A 63 13.14 -0.22 4.11
CA LEU A 63 13.17 -1.41 4.97
C LEU A 63 14.28 -1.35 6.03
N THR A 64 15.15 -0.35 5.94
CA THR A 64 16.28 -0.09 6.86
C THR A 64 16.14 1.19 7.67
N GLU A 65 15.02 1.92 7.61
CA GLU A 65 14.81 3.24 8.22
C GLU A 65 14.60 3.24 9.74
N ARG A 66 15.49 2.56 10.45
CA ARG A 66 15.94 2.95 11.78
C ARG A 66 17.46 3.12 11.80
N GLN A 67 18.04 3.59 10.71
CA GLN A 67 19.40 4.12 10.72
C GLN A 67 19.30 5.63 10.97
N ASP A 68 19.94 6.08 12.04
CA ASP A 68 19.97 7.46 12.55
C ASP A 68 20.84 8.40 11.67
N ASP A 69 21.04 8.06 10.38
CA ASP A 69 22.00 8.73 9.50
C ASP A 69 21.38 9.79 8.58
N GLY A 70 20.08 10.07 8.73
CA GLY A 70 19.43 11.20 8.07
C GLY A 70 19.29 11.07 6.55
N TYR A 71 19.49 9.87 6.00
CA TYR A 71 19.30 9.54 4.59
C TYR A 71 18.20 8.48 4.45
N GLY A 72 16.94 8.89 4.71
CA GLY A 72 15.79 8.22 4.10
C GLY A 72 15.83 8.44 2.58
N PRO A 73 15.21 7.59 1.75
CA PRO A 73 15.18 7.79 0.32
C PRO A 73 14.45 9.12 0.04
N GLU A 74 15.18 10.10 -0.50
CA GLU A 74 14.67 11.39 -1.02
C GLU A 74 13.71 11.21 -2.23
N PHE A 75 13.19 10.00 -2.46
CA PHE A 75 12.31 9.66 -3.56
C PHE A 75 10.86 9.71 -3.13
N HIS A 76 10.42 10.92 -2.80
CA HIS A 76 9.00 11.18 -2.71
C HIS A 76 8.46 11.53 -4.09
N ASP A 77 8.06 10.51 -4.84
CA ASP A 77 7.15 10.75 -5.95
C ASP A 77 5.75 11.02 -5.39
N TYR A 78 5.53 12.27 -4.95
CA TYR A 78 4.24 12.76 -4.46
C TYR A 78 3.23 12.98 -5.59
N THR A 79 3.35 12.27 -6.72
CA THR A 79 2.35 12.34 -7.78
C THR A 79 1.03 11.81 -7.24
N VAL A 80 0.14 12.74 -6.89
CA VAL A 80 -1.24 12.45 -6.52
C VAL A 80 -2.08 12.35 -7.79
N TYR A 81 -2.97 11.36 -7.85
CA TYR A 81 -3.95 11.20 -8.93
C TYR A 81 -5.30 10.72 -8.41
N GLU A 82 -6.36 11.04 -9.15
CA GLU A 82 -7.72 10.56 -8.86
C GLU A 82 -7.86 9.10 -9.27
N VAL A 83 -8.53 8.29 -8.44
CA VAL A 83 -8.76 6.87 -8.68
C VAL A 83 -10.23 6.51 -8.51
N GLU A 84 -10.67 5.40 -9.12
CA GLU A 84 -12.00 4.84 -8.92
C GLU A 84 -11.89 3.43 -8.34
N ALA A 85 -12.74 3.12 -7.36
CA ALA A 85 -12.79 1.79 -6.77
C ALA A 85 -13.47 0.80 -7.75
N VAL A 86 -12.70 -0.16 -8.24
CA VAL A 86 -13.21 -1.29 -9.04
C VAL A 86 -13.19 -2.55 -8.19
N THR A 87 -14.33 -3.24 -8.09
CA THR A 87 -14.43 -4.52 -7.37
C THR A 87 -14.52 -5.66 -8.37
N GLU A 88 -13.58 -6.60 -8.29
CA GLU A 88 -13.53 -7.77 -9.16
C GLU A 88 -13.47 -9.06 -8.34
N PHE A 89 -14.00 -10.15 -8.90
CA PHE A 89 -13.98 -11.48 -8.29
C PHE A 89 -13.13 -12.42 -9.16
N VAL A 90 -12.11 -13.04 -8.57
CA VAL A 90 -11.21 -13.96 -9.27
C VAL A 90 -11.49 -15.39 -8.83
N GLU A 91 -11.80 -16.26 -9.79
CA GLU A 91 -11.84 -17.71 -9.55
C GLU A 91 -10.41 -18.27 -9.54
N ARG A 92 -10.00 -18.89 -8.41
CA ARG A 92 -8.67 -19.49 -8.27
C ARG A 92 -8.77 -20.99 -8.04
N THR A 93 -8.19 -21.77 -8.96
CA THR A 93 -7.95 -23.20 -8.75
C THR A 93 -6.58 -23.41 -8.11
N ARG A 94 -6.52 -24.13 -6.99
CA ARG A 94 -5.26 -24.58 -6.35
C ARG A 94 -5.23 -26.10 -6.32
N TYR A 95 -4.12 -26.67 -6.77
CA TYR A 95 -3.84 -28.09 -6.62
C TYR A 95 -3.09 -28.32 -5.31
N VAL A 96 -3.52 -29.33 -4.55
CA VAL A 96 -2.88 -29.73 -3.30
C VAL A 96 -2.29 -31.11 -3.47
N LYS A 97 -1.22 -31.39 -2.71
CA LYS A 97 -0.60 -32.71 -2.70
C LYS A 97 -1.58 -33.70 -2.07
N VAL A 98 -1.84 -34.81 -2.77
CA VAL A 98 -2.52 -35.97 -2.18
C VAL A 98 -1.45 -36.81 -1.50
N GLU A 99 -1.55 -36.97 -0.19
CA GLU A 99 -0.72 -37.95 0.53
C GLU A 99 -1.20 -39.35 0.16
N GLN A 100 -0.29 -40.19 -0.34
CA GLN A 100 -0.60 -41.60 -0.56
C GLN A 100 -0.44 -42.33 0.77
N PRO A 101 -1.39 -43.23 1.13
CA PRO A 101 -1.18 -44.10 2.28
C PRO A 101 0.09 -44.90 2.01
N THR A 102 1.07 -44.79 2.90
CA THR A 102 2.20 -45.72 2.89
C THR A 102 1.65 -47.11 3.19
N ASP A 103 2.10 -48.13 2.45
CA ASP A 103 1.61 -49.52 2.46
C ASP A 103 1.65 -50.25 3.83
N ALA A 104 1.87 -49.55 4.94
CA ALA A 104 1.87 -50.08 6.29
C ALA A 104 0.47 -50.31 6.89
N GLU A 105 -0.61 -49.80 6.28
CA GLU A 105 -2.00 -49.97 6.76
C GLU A 105 -2.87 -50.90 5.87
N ALA A 106 -2.30 -51.51 4.82
CA ALA A 106 -3.05 -52.42 3.95
C ALA A 106 -3.12 -53.88 4.47
N GLU A 107 -2.43 -54.20 5.57
CA GLU A 107 -2.42 -55.54 6.19
C GLU A 107 -2.85 -55.52 7.68
N ALA A 108 -4.01 -54.93 7.99
CA ALA A 108 -4.67 -55.08 9.29
C ALA A 108 -6.09 -55.67 9.15
#